data_AF-A0A2V8EG19-F1
#
_entry.id   AF-A0A2V8EG19-F1
#
_cell.length_a   1.000
_cell.length_b   1.000
_cell.length_c   1.000
_cell.angle_alpha   90.00
_cell.angle_beta   90.00
_cell.angle_gamma   90.00
#
_symmetry.space_group_name_H-M   'P 1'
#
loop_
_entity.id
_entity.type
_entity.pdbx_description
1 polymer ?
#
loop_
_entity_poly.entity_id
_entity_poly.type
_entity_poly.pdbx_seq_one_letter_code
_entity_poly.pdbx_strand_id
1 'polypeptide(L)' 'MLLLAGALGDPPDAALLVFRSDSAAAAEEFARADPYVREGLVVSWRARPWTVVVGAELTPPKAL' A
#
# COMPACT_ATOMS: atom_id res chain seq x y z
N MET A 1 8.01 -6.21 -0.01
CA MET A 1 6.87 -7.05 0.44
C MET A 1 5.73 -6.16 0.93
N LEU A 2 4.49 -6.41 0.49
CA LEU A 2 3.30 -5.74 1.02
C LEU A 2 2.99 -6.27 2.43
N LEU A 3 2.78 -5.38 3.39
CA LEU A 3 2.49 -5.71 4.80
C LEU A 3 1.05 -5.41 5.19
N LEU A 4 0.51 -4.28 4.74
CA LEU A 4 -0.87 -3.86 4.99
C LEU A 4 -1.46 -3.30 3.70
N ALA A 5 -2.74 -3.53 3.50
CA ALA A 5 -3.53 -2.89 2.46
C ALA A 5 -4.94 -2.66 3.01
N GLY A 6 -5.51 -1.50 2.75
CA GLY A 6 -6.87 -1.19 3.16
C GLY A 6 -7.40 0.06 2.48
N ALA A 7 -8.72 0.12 2.34
CA ALA A 7 -9.43 1.31 1.93
C ALA A 7 -9.48 2.32 3.09
N LEU A 8 -9.47 3.60 2.74
CA LEU A 8 -9.68 4.72 3.65
C LEU A 8 -11.03 5.37 3.34
N GLY A 9 -11.69 5.89 4.38
CA GLY A 9 -12.97 6.61 4.26
C GLY A 9 -14.21 5.75 4.53
N ASP A 10 -15.34 6.44 4.73
CA ASP A 10 -16.71 5.88 4.82
C ASP A 10 -17.70 6.91 4.24
N PRO A 11 -18.03 6.84 2.93
CA PRO A 11 -17.65 5.80 1.98
C PRO A 11 -16.15 5.86 1.57
N PRO A 12 -15.56 4.75 1.10
CA PRO A 12 -14.17 4.72 0.67
C PRO A 12 -13.83 5.72 -0.44
N ASP A 13 -12.76 6.46 -0.26
CA ASP A 13 -12.27 7.47 -1.23
C ASP A 13 -10.77 7.32 -1.58
N ALA A 14 -10.02 6.52 -0.81
CA ALA A 14 -8.60 6.25 -1.04
C ALA A 14 -8.20 4.86 -0.55
N ALA A 15 -6.93 4.50 -0.75
CA ALA A 15 -6.32 3.30 -0.19
C ALA A 15 -4.96 3.62 0.44
N LEU A 16 -4.62 2.90 1.51
CA LEU A 16 -3.29 2.88 2.10
C LEU A 16 -2.69 1.49 1.96
N LEU A 17 -1.53 1.43 1.34
CA LEU A 17 -0.74 0.22 1.20
C LEU A 17 0.64 0.46 1.81
N VAL A 18 1.10 -0.48 2.63
CA VAL A 18 2.36 -0.37 3.38
C VAL A 18 3.30 -1.46 2.92
N PHE A 19 4.45 -1.07 2.41
CA PHE A 19 5.47 -2.00 1.92
C PHE A 19 6.70 -1.97 2.83
N ARG A 20 7.27 -3.14 3.10
CA ARG A 20 8.65 -3.29 3.58
C ARG A 20 9.58 -3.46 2.38
N SER A 21 10.49 -2.52 2.22
CA SER A 21 11.42 -2.44 1.10
C SER A 21 12.57 -1.49 1.46
N ASP A 22 13.74 -1.67 0.85
CA ASP A 22 14.90 -0.78 1.02
C ASP A 22 14.71 0.56 0.28
N SER A 23 13.74 0.62 -0.64
CA SER A 23 13.39 1.83 -1.39
C SER A 23 11.90 1.89 -1.75
N ALA A 24 11.45 3.03 -2.28
CA ALA A 24 10.09 3.20 -2.77
C ALA A 24 9.72 2.32 -3.98
N ALA A 25 10.71 1.75 -4.68
CA ALA A 25 10.53 1.05 -5.95
C ALA A 25 9.42 -0.01 -5.91
N ALA A 26 9.37 -0.84 -4.87
CA ALA A 26 8.35 -1.88 -4.75
C ALA A 26 6.92 -1.32 -4.70
N ALA A 27 6.71 -0.19 -4.02
CA ALA A 27 5.39 0.44 -3.94
C ALA A 27 5.02 1.13 -5.26
N GLU A 28 5.99 1.75 -5.92
CA GLU A 28 5.77 2.40 -7.22
C GLU A 28 5.52 1.40 -8.34
N GLU A 29 6.26 0.30 -8.39
CA GLU A 29 6.04 -0.79 -9.35
C GLU A 29 4.66 -1.41 -9.16
N PHE A 30 4.25 -1.63 -7.91
CA PHE A 30 2.89 -2.07 -7.61
C PHE A 30 1.86 -1.08 -8.15
N ALA A 31 1.99 0.21 -7.82
CA ALA A 31 1.05 1.23 -8.27
C ALA A 31 1.01 1.36 -9.82
N ARG A 32 2.15 1.24 -10.50
CA ARG A 32 2.21 1.24 -11.98
C ARG A 32 1.55 0.01 -12.61
N ALA A 33 1.53 -1.11 -11.90
CA ALA A 33 0.93 -2.37 -12.36
C ALA A 33 -0.55 -2.51 -11.98
N ASP A 34 -1.02 -1.77 -10.98
CA ASP A 34 -2.38 -1.86 -10.44
C ASP A 34 -3.44 -1.55 -11.51
N PRO A 35 -4.39 -2.46 -11.80
CA PRO A 35 -5.50 -2.21 -12.70
C PRO A 35 -6.30 -0.96 -12.33
N TYR A 36 -6.45 -0.65 -11.04
CA TYR A 36 -7.15 0.55 -10.62
C TYR A 36 -6.42 1.83 -11.06
N VAL A 37 -5.09 1.82 -11.12
CA VAL A 37 -4.33 2.94 -11.67
C VAL A 37 -4.39 2.94 -13.20
N ARG A 38 -4.18 1.79 -13.84
CA ARG A 38 -4.12 1.69 -15.32
C ARG A 38 -5.45 1.99 -16.00
N GLU A 39 -6.55 1.59 -15.38
CA GLU A 39 -7.91 1.80 -15.88
C GLU A 39 -8.53 3.12 -15.36
N GLY A 40 -7.76 3.94 -14.63
CA GLY A 40 -8.16 5.30 -14.25
C GLY A 40 -9.11 5.42 -13.04
N LEU A 41 -9.35 4.34 -12.30
CA LEU A 41 -10.09 4.39 -11.03
C LEU A 41 -9.32 5.17 -9.96
N VAL A 42 -8.02 4.90 -9.83
CA VAL A 42 -7.09 5.66 -9.00
C VAL A 42 -6.46 6.75 -9.86
N VAL A 43 -6.92 7.98 -9.65
CA VAL A 43 -6.51 9.15 -10.45
C VAL A 43 -5.13 9.69 -10.08
N SER A 44 -4.62 9.37 -8.89
CA SER A 44 -3.27 9.75 -8.46
C SER A 44 -2.79 8.85 -7.32
N TRP A 45 -1.47 8.70 -7.20
CA TRP A 45 -0.84 7.98 -6.10
C TRP A 45 0.54 8.58 -5.81
N ARG A 46 1.07 8.31 -4.62
CA ARG A 46 2.45 8.64 -4.25
C ARG A 46 3.02 7.61 -3.30
N ALA A 47 4.29 7.29 -3.48
CA ALA A 47 5.07 6.52 -2.51
C ALA A 47 5.89 7.48 -1.65
N ARG A 48 5.97 7.21 -0.34
CA ARG A 48 6.83 7.97 0.59
C ARG A 48 7.45 7.04 1.62
N PRO A 49 8.71 7.28 2.05
CA PRO A 49 9.27 6.58 3.19
C PRO A 49 8.40 6.76 4.44
N TRP A 50 8.20 5.69 5.20
CA TRP A 50 7.51 5.74 6.48
C TRP A 50 8.38 5.10 7.56
N THR A 51 8.94 5.94 8.43
CA THR A 51 9.64 5.49 9.64
C THR A 51 8.64 5.04 10.68
N VAL A 52 8.61 3.73 10.94
CA VAL A 52 7.73 3.15 11.95
C VAL A 52 8.37 3.29 13.33
N VAL A 53 7.76 4.09 14.19
CA VAL A 53 8.22 4.31 15.58
C VAL A 53 7.57 3.31 16.53
N VAL A 54 6.33 2.91 16.24
CA VAL A 54 5.56 1.92 17.01
C VAL A 54 4.89 0.96 16.03
N GLY A 55 4.97 -0.34 16.32
CA GLY A 55 4.51 -1.43 15.45
C GLY A 55 5.70 -2.18 14.85
N ALA A 56 5.96 -3.39 15.33
CA ALA A 56 7.15 -4.16 14.91
C ALA A 56 6.84 -5.52 14.30
N GLU A 57 5.64 -6.08 14.52
CA GLU A 57 5.25 -7.37 13.96
C GLU A 57 3.91 -7.25 13.25
N LEU A 58 3.98 -7.03 11.93
CA LEU A 58 2.87 -7.28 11.03
C LEU A 58 3.00 -8.74 10.58
N THR A 59 2.70 -9.67 11.49
CA THR A 59 2.51 -11.08 11.13
C THR A 59 1.18 -11.14 10.38
N PRO A 60 1.16 -11.40 9.06
CA PRO A 60 -0.10 -11.60 8.37
C PRO A 60 -0.85 -12.76 9.07
N PRO A 61 -2.20 -12.70 9.19
CA PRO A 61 -2.95 -13.82 9.74
C PRO A 61 -2.54 -15.09 8.99
N LYS A 62 -2.19 -16.15 9.72
CA LYS A 62 -2.04 -17.48 9.10
C LYS A 62 -3.34 -17.74 8.35
N ALA A 63 -3.25 -17.92 7.04
CA ALA A 63 -4.37 -18.45 6.28
C ALA A 63 -4.83 -19.74 6.98
N LEU A 64 -6.12 -19.77 7.35
CA LEU A 64 -6.77 -20.98 7.85
C LEU A 64 -6.84 -22.03 6.75
#